data_AF-A0A383VV56-F1
#
_entry.id   AF-A0A383VV56-F1
#
_cell.length_a   1.000
_cell.length_b   1.000
_cell.length_c   1.000
_cell.angle_alpha   90.00
_cell.angle_beta   90.00
_cell.angle_gamma   90.00
#
_symmetry.space_group_name_H-M   'P 1'
#
loop_
_entity.id
_entity.type
_entity.pdbx_description
1 polymer ?
#
loop_
_entity_poly.entity_id
_entity_poly.type
_entity_poly.pdbx_seq_one_letter_code
_entity_poly.pdbx_strand_id
1 'polypeptide(L)'
;YTPLHMACGYMQTGAMSCLLEAGADPLVKDKQGRDVVLLVDNLRRSMPPSMAALQRIMALEQVAGGLTDRLYEEVEPACILDERPAAAGEGREFLVQYKDDAPDEWVPEALLAPDLVEDWGSGLERVAVAALLDVQQWGTSREYLVQWADGSKESWEPEEHVPAELVAELQQAQPQLFKGLKLAGGKKKKKKSKAKKQQQQHDVAAGEQPNGSSSSSNSSSSSSAADHQHQGPPSNGSVTAGLVQPAAADLREREAVAAGQ
;
A
#
# COMPACT_ATOMS: atom_id res chain seq x y z
N TYR A 1 25.34 23.70 2.82
CA TYR A 1 24.42 23.06 3.78
C TYR A 1 23.49 24.12 4.31
N THR A 2 22.18 23.89 4.20
CA THR A 2 21.16 24.64 4.94
C THR A 2 21.07 24.12 6.38
N PRO A 3 20.41 24.82 7.31
CA PRO A 3 20.13 24.28 8.64
C PRO A 3 19.44 22.91 8.58
N LEU A 4 18.58 22.69 7.59
CA LEU A 4 17.90 21.41 7.38
C LEU A 4 18.88 20.29 7.00
N HIS A 5 19.86 20.54 6.12
CA HIS A 5 20.90 19.55 5.82
C HIS A 5 21.70 19.15 7.06
N MET A 6 21.98 20.11 7.94
CA MET A 6 22.72 19.85 9.17
C MET A 6 21.86 18.99 10.11
N ALA A 7 20.59 19.35 10.30
CA ALA A 7 19.67 18.56 11.12
C ALA A 7 19.55 17.11 10.63
N CYS A 8 19.34 16.90 9.32
CA CYS A 8 19.23 15.57 8.73
C CYS A 8 20.57 14.80 8.79
N GLY A 9 21.69 15.43 8.42
CA GLY A 9 23.00 14.78 8.40
C GLY A 9 23.52 14.35 9.78
N TYR A 10 23.12 15.08 10.83
CA TYR A 10 23.40 14.74 12.24
C TYR A 10 22.28 13.95 12.92
N MET A 11 21.26 13.51 12.18
CA MET A 11 20.13 12.70 12.66
C MET A 11 19.33 13.35 13.79
N GLN A 12 19.21 14.68 13.76
CA GLN A 12 18.44 15.46 14.73
C GLN A 12 16.99 15.58 14.25
N THR A 13 16.19 14.53 14.46
CA THR A 13 14.80 14.45 14.00
C THR A 13 13.92 15.58 14.53
N GLY A 14 14.06 15.95 15.81
CA GLY A 14 13.30 17.07 16.40
C GLY A 14 13.60 18.42 15.74
N ALA A 15 14.87 18.72 15.51
CA ALA A 15 15.27 19.96 14.82
C ALA A 15 14.82 19.96 13.35
N MET A 16 14.91 18.81 12.68
CA MET A 16 14.40 18.64 11.32
C MET A 16 12.90 18.94 11.25
N SER A 17 12.09 18.34 12.13
CA SER A 17 10.64 18.58 12.16
C SER A 17 10.31 20.05 12.37
N CYS A 18 10.94 20.71 13.35
CA CYS A 18 10.70 22.14 13.58
C CYS A 18 11.10 23.02 12.37
N LEU A 19 12.17 22.66 11.65
CA LEU A 19 12.57 23.40 10.45
C LEU A 19 11.58 23.21 9.31
N LEU A 20 11.11 21.97 9.08
CA LEU A 20 10.12 21.69 8.04
C LEU A 20 8.77 22.37 8.36
N GLU A 21 8.32 22.32 9.62
CA GLU A 21 7.12 23.02 10.09
C GLU A 21 7.24 24.55 9.95
N ALA A 22 8.44 25.10 10.08
CA ALA A 22 8.73 26.50 9.84
C ALA A 22 8.83 26.87 8.34
N GLY A 23 8.60 25.91 7.44
CA GLY A 23 8.64 26.13 5.98
C GLY A 23 10.03 26.05 5.37
N ALA A 24 11.00 25.36 5.99
CA ALA A 24 12.29 25.10 5.37
C ALA A 24 12.11 24.24 4.12
N ASP A 25 12.56 24.75 2.97
CA ASP A 25 12.48 24.04 1.69
C ASP A 25 13.51 22.88 1.63
N PRO A 26 13.05 21.62 1.53
CA PRO A 26 13.91 20.44 1.46
C PRO A 26 14.58 20.24 0.09
N LEU A 27 14.08 20.90 -0.96
CA LEU A 27 14.60 20.78 -2.33
C LEU A 27 15.82 21.67 -2.59
N VAL A 28 16.13 22.58 -1.66
CA VAL A 28 17.32 23.43 -1.73
C VAL A 28 18.55 22.54 -1.78
N LYS A 29 19.42 22.78 -2.76
CA LYS A 29 20.67 22.02 -2.93
C LYS A 29 21.81 22.62 -2.11
N ASP A 30 22.68 21.75 -1.58
CA ASP A 30 23.95 22.13 -0.99
C ASP A 30 25.00 22.54 -2.05
N LYS A 31 26.23 22.83 -1.60
CA LYS A 31 27.33 23.23 -2.50
C LYS A 31 27.80 22.09 -3.41
N GLN A 32 27.40 20.86 -3.11
CA GLN A 32 27.68 19.64 -3.85
C GLN A 32 26.51 19.24 -4.75
N GLY A 33 25.45 20.07 -4.83
CA GLY A 33 24.28 19.83 -5.66
C GLY A 33 23.30 18.80 -5.08
N ARG A 34 23.45 18.42 -3.81
CA ARG A 34 22.58 17.44 -3.14
C ARG A 34 21.47 18.17 -2.39
N ASP A 35 20.24 17.69 -2.51
CA ASP A 35 19.18 18.02 -1.57
C ASP A 35 19.30 17.16 -0.29
N VAL A 36 18.35 17.34 0.64
CA VAL A 36 18.37 16.62 1.92
C VAL A 36 18.09 15.13 1.79
N VAL A 37 17.24 14.73 0.83
CA VAL A 37 16.89 13.32 0.57
C VAL A 37 18.12 12.58 0.05
N LEU A 38 18.75 13.11 -1.00
CA LEU A 38 19.95 12.55 -1.59
C LEU A 38 21.12 12.53 -0.61
N LEU A 39 21.25 13.53 0.28
CA LEU A 39 22.24 13.51 1.36
C LEU A 39 22.02 12.31 2.29
N VAL A 40 20.80 12.11 2.78
CA VAL A 40 20.45 11.03 3.72
C VAL A 40 20.63 9.67 3.07
N ASP A 41 20.21 9.49 1.82
CA ASP A 41 20.39 8.24 1.09
C ASP A 41 21.85 7.90 0.84
N ASN A 42 22.68 8.89 0.51
CA ASN A 42 24.13 8.67 0.39
C ASN A 42 24.75 8.23 1.73
N LEU A 43 24.33 8.85 2.84
CA LEU A 43 24.80 8.45 4.18
C LEU A 43 24.36 7.02 4.51
N ARG A 44 23.11 6.64 4.22
CA ARG A 44 22.58 5.28 4.42
C ARG A 44 23.39 4.25 3.62
N ARG A 45 23.61 4.51 2.32
CA ARG A 45 24.39 3.62 1.43
C ARG A 45 25.84 3.46 1.84
N SER A 46 26.45 4.51 2.39
CA SER A 46 27.86 4.49 2.81
C SER A 46 28.11 3.76 4.14
N MET A 47 27.07 3.42 4.89
CA MET A 47 27.22 2.89 6.24
C MET A 47 27.40 1.38 6.25
N PRO A 48 28.43 0.83 6.93
CA PRO A 48 28.63 -0.61 7.01
C PRO A 48 27.53 -1.27 7.86
N PRO A 49 26.98 -2.41 7.42
CA PRO A 49 26.01 -3.18 8.20
C PRO A 49 26.73 -3.86 9.37
N SER A 50 26.85 -3.15 10.49
CA SER A 50 27.49 -3.63 11.71
C SER A 50 26.65 -3.29 12.92
N MET A 51 26.72 -4.12 13.97
CA MET A 51 26.00 -3.86 15.22
C MET A 51 26.39 -2.52 15.86
N ALA A 52 27.64 -2.09 15.69
CA ALA A 52 28.12 -0.79 16.16
C ALA A 52 27.48 0.40 15.41
N ALA A 53 27.13 0.21 14.13
CA ALA A 53 26.48 1.24 13.32
C ALA A 53 24.94 1.18 13.39
N LEU A 54 24.35 0.10 13.92
CA LEU A 54 22.91 -0.15 13.88
C LEU A 54 22.08 1.00 14.44
N GLN A 55 22.48 1.57 15.59
CA GLN A 55 21.77 2.73 16.16
C GLN A 55 21.73 3.91 15.20
N ARG A 56 22.83 4.14 14.47
CA ARG A 56 22.95 5.22 13.50
C ARG A 56 22.13 4.93 12.23
N ILE A 57 22.09 3.68 11.78
CA ILE A 57 21.24 3.23 10.67
C ILE A 57 19.78 3.48 11.02
N MET A 58 19.33 3.06 12.21
CA MET A 58 17.95 3.29 12.65
C MET A 58 17.60 4.78 12.77
N ALA A 59 18.55 5.62 13.22
CA ALA A 59 18.34 7.07 13.29
C ALA A 59 18.22 7.72 11.90
N LEU A 60 19.04 7.29 10.93
CA LEU A 60 18.92 7.73 9.55
C LEU A 60 17.61 7.25 8.91
N GLU A 61 17.13 6.06 9.28
CA GLU A 61 15.84 5.56 8.80
C GLU A 61 14.68 6.42 9.30
N GLN A 62 14.72 6.84 10.56
CA GLN A 62 13.71 7.75 11.12
C GLN A 62 13.73 9.12 10.43
N VAL A 63 14.92 9.64 10.10
CA VAL A 63 15.04 10.88 9.30
C VAL A 63 14.48 10.68 7.91
N ALA A 64 14.82 9.57 7.24
CA ALA A 64 14.34 9.27 5.90
C ALA A 64 12.81 9.14 5.87
N GLY A 65 12.21 8.36 6.77
CA GLY A 65 10.76 8.25 6.90
C GLY A 65 10.10 9.60 7.19
N GLY A 66 10.62 10.37 8.14
CA GLY A 66 10.07 11.68 8.48
C GLY A 66 10.18 12.73 7.37
N LEU A 67 11.15 12.60 6.47
CA LEU A 67 11.23 13.37 5.22
C LEU A 67 10.20 12.86 4.22
N THR A 68 10.13 11.54 4.00
CA THR A 68 9.18 10.94 3.05
C THR A 68 7.74 11.34 3.37
N ASP A 69 7.32 11.23 4.64
CA ASP A 69 5.97 11.59 5.11
C ASP A 69 5.59 13.06 4.88
N ARG A 70 6.57 13.94 4.64
CA ARG A 70 6.36 15.39 4.46
C ARG A 70 6.59 15.87 3.03
N LEU A 71 7.45 15.19 2.29
CA LEU A 71 7.79 15.54 0.91
C LEU A 71 6.86 14.86 -0.09
N TYR A 72 6.42 13.65 0.23
CA TYR A 72 5.56 12.86 -0.63
C TYR A 72 4.19 12.77 0.00
N GLU A 73 3.18 12.94 -0.84
CA GLU A 73 1.80 12.71 -0.51
C GLU A 73 1.40 11.35 -1.08
N GLU A 74 0.61 10.60 -0.32
CA GLU A 74 -0.07 9.44 -0.84
C GLU A 74 -1.36 9.91 -1.52
N VAL A 75 -1.38 9.84 -2.85
CA VAL A 75 -2.54 10.22 -3.66
C VAL A 75 -3.30 8.96 -4.04
N GLU A 76 -4.60 8.93 -3.73
CA GLU A 76 -5.45 7.81 -4.11
C GLU A 76 -5.65 7.77 -5.65
N PRO A 77 -5.29 6.66 -6.31
CA PRO A 77 -5.57 6.49 -7.72
C PRO A 77 -7.07 6.29 -7.97
N ALA A 78 -7.55 6.79 -9.10
CA ALA A 78 -8.91 6.53 -9.59
C ALA A 78 -8.98 5.14 -10.22
N CYS A 79 -8.11 4.86 -11.20
CA CYS A 79 -8.00 3.58 -11.87
C CYS A 79 -6.63 3.41 -12.57
N ILE A 80 -6.35 2.18 -12.99
CA ILE A 80 -5.25 1.86 -13.91
C ILE A 80 -5.80 1.90 -15.34
N LEU A 81 -5.05 2.52 -16.25
CA LEU A 81 -5.41 2.66 -17.67
C LEU A 81 -4.64 1.70 -18.59
N ASP A 82 -3.38 1.39 -18.25
CA ASP A 82 -2.50 0.56 -19.09
C ASP A 82 -1.37 -0.08 -18.27
N GLU A 83 -0.71 -1.09 -18.83
CA GLU A 83 0.40 -1.83 -18.22
C GLU A 83 1.57 -1.96 -19.21
N ARG A 84 2.80 -1.75 -18.73
CA ARG A 84 4.01 -1.94 -19.53
C ARG A 84 5.15 -2.58 -18.73
N PRO A 85 6.12 -3.23 -19.38
CA PRO A 85 7.36 -3.62 -18.72
C PRO A 85 8.13 -2.38 -18.25
N ALA A 86 8.71 -2.44 -17.04
CA ALA A 86 9.45 -1.32 -16.47
C ALA A 86 10.63 -0.89 -17.35
N ALA A 87 10.85 0.42 -17.48
CA ALA A 87 11.92 0.96 -18.31
C ALA A 87 13.33 0.53 -17.81
N ALA A 88 13.45 0.27 -16.51
CA ALA A 88 14.67 -0.20 -15.86
C ALA A 88 14.90 -1.72 -15.99
N GLY A 89 13.99 -2.46 -16.63
CA GLY A 89 14.17 -3.85 -17.04
C GLY A 89 13.68 -4.93 -16.06
N GLU A 90 13.31 -4.57 -14.84
CA GLU A 90 12.75 -5.50 -13.86
C GLU A 90 11.44 -4.97 -13.28
N GLY A 91 10.38 -5.78 -13.38
CA GLY A 91 9.03 -5.43 -12.90
C GLY A 91 8.14 -4.78 -13.95
N ARG A 92 7.00 -4.28 -13.47
CA ARG A 92 5.93 -3.68 -14.26
C ARG A 92 5.69 -2.24 -13.84
N GLU A 93 5.24 -1.44 -14.79
CA GLU A 93 4.74 -0.09 -14.57
C GLU A 93 3.31 -0.03 -15.09
N PHE A 94 2.48 0.74 -14.41
CA PHE A 94 1.08 0.93 -14.74
C PHE A 94 0.82 2.40 -14.99
N LEU A 95 0.04 2.71 -16.02
CA LEU A 95 -0.44 4.07 -16.26
C LEU A 95 -1.62 4.33 -15.33
N VAL A 96 -1.46 5.29 -14.42
CA VAL A 96 -2.42 5.56 -13.35
C VAL A 96 -3.12 6.88 -13.61
N GLN A 97 -4.44 6.86 -13.51
CA GLN A 97 -5.27 8.06 -13.46
C GLN A 97 -5.58 8.42 -12.00
N TYR A 98 -5.53 9.70 -11.66
CA TYR A 98 -5.80 10.21 -10.31
C TYR A 98 -7.18 10.86 -10.19
N LYS A 99 -7.73 10.89 -8.98
CA LYS A 99 -9.06 11.47 -8.71
C LYS A 99 -9.08 13.00 -8.73
N ASP A 100 -7.93 13.63 -8.54
CA ASP A 100 -7.75 15.09 -8.42
C ASP A 100 -7.38 15.77 -9.75
N ASP A 101 -7.61 15.08 -10.87
CA ASP A 101 -7.21 15.51 -12.22
C ASP A 101 -5.70 15.78 -12.36
N ALA A 102 -4.87 15.23 -11.46
CA ALA A 102 -3.43 15.18 -11.67
C ALA A 102 -3.10 14.41 -12.95
N PRO A 103 -2.01 14.77 -13.66
CA PRO A 103 -1.68 14.16 -14.93
C PRO A 103 -1.42 12.66 -14.76
N ASP A 104 -1.90 11.87 -15.73
CA ASP A 104 -1.67 10.43 -15.75
C ASP A 104 -0.16 10.12 -15.76
N GLU A 105 0.26 9.20 -14.89
CA GLU A 105 1.67 8.88 -14.70
C GLU A 105 1.92 7.36 -14.76
N TRP A 106 3.07 6.97 -15.31
CA TRP A 106 3.54 5.59 -15.26
C TRP A 106 4.21 5.32 -13.91
N VAL A 107 3.52 4.57 -13.05
CA VAL A 107 3.95 4.26 -11.69
C VAL A 107 4.43 2.81 -11.60
N PRO A 108 5.59 2.53 -10.98
CA PRO A 108 6.05 1.16 -10.72
C PRO A 108 5.10 0.38 -9.81
N GLU A 109 4.97 -0.93 -10.05
CA GLU A 109 4.15 -1.85 -9.24
C GLU A 109 4.42 -1.75 -7.73
N ALA A 110 5.68 -1.54 -7.34
CA ALA A 110 6.09 -1.43 -5.94
C ALA A 110 5.56 -0.18 -5.22
N LEU A 111 5.08 0.82 -5.95
CA LEU A 111 4.51 2.06 -5.41
C LEU A 111 2.98 2.09 -5.53
N LEU A 112 2.36 1.02 -6.02
CA LEU A 112 0.92 0.91 -6.14
C LEU A 112 0.34 0.05 -5.02
N ALA A 113 -0.89 0.38 -4.64
CA ALA A 113 -1.64 -0.40 -3.68
C ALA A 113 -1.91 -1.81 -4.27
N PRO A 114 -1.64 -2.90 -3.52
CA PRO A 114 -1.77 -4.26 -4.05
C PRO A 114 -3.18 -4.61 -4.53
N ASP A 115 -4.21 -4.10 -3.84
CA ASP A 115 -5.62 -4.26 -4.22
C ASP A 115 -5.92 -3.68 -5.60
N LEU A 116 -5.35 -2.52 -5.93
CA LEU A 116 -5.53 -1.90 -7.25
C LEU A 116 -4.92 -2.75 -8.38
N VAL A 117 -3.76 -3.37 -8.12
CA VAL A 117 -3.10 -4.25 -9.09
C VAL A 117 -3.88 -5.56 -9.26
N GLU A 118 -4.46 -6.08 -8.18
CA GLU A 118 -5.35 -7.24 -8.20
C GLU A 118 -6.66 -6.95 -8.95
N ASP A 119 -7.28 -5.78 -8.72
CA ASP A 119 -8.46 -5.29 -9.43
C ASP A 119 -8.18 -5.25 -10.95
N TRP A 120 -7.07 -4.63 -11.36
CA TRP A 120 -6.65 -4.59 -12.75
C TRP A 120 -6.43 -5.99 -13.35
N GLY A 121 -5.71 -6.86 -12.65
CA GLY A 121 -5.41 -8.21 -13.11
C GLY A 121 -6.65 -9.12 -13.22
N SER A 122 -7.71 -8.81 -12.47
CA SER A 122 -9.00 -9.50 -12.54
C SER A 122 -9.99 -8.86 -13.52
N GLY A 123 -9.64 -7.71 -14.11
CA GLY A 123 -10.50 -6.95 -15.02
C GLY A 123 -11.65 -6.23 -14.30
N LEU A 124 -11.48 -5.95 -13.00
CA LEU A 124 -12.44 -5.15 -12.23
C LEU A 124 -12.21 -3.67 -12.50
N GLU A 125 -13.30 -2.96 -12.81
CA GLU A 125 -13.28 -1.52 -13.03
C GLU A 125 -13.81 -0.79 -11.81
N ARG A 126 -13.14 0.31 -11.43
CA ARG A 126 -13.57 1.16 -10.32
C ARG A 126 -14.48 2.27 -10.84
N VAL A 127 -15.78 2.12 -10.55
CA VAL A 127 -16.81 3.09 -10.95
C VAL A 127 -17.56 3.60 -9.72
N ALA A 128 -17.86 4.90 -9.70
CA ALA A 128 -18.63 5.50 -8.62
C ALA A 128 -20.08 4.97 -8.62
N VAL A 129 -20.56 4.58 -7.44
CA VAL A 129 -21.94 4.15 -7.23
C VAL A 129 -22.82 5.38 -7.02
N ALA A 130 -23.87 5.53 -7.83
CA ALA A 130 -24.87 6.59 -7.66
C ALA A 130 -25.88 6.27 -6.56
N ALA A 131 -26.40 5.05 -6.55
CA ALA A 131 -27.36 4.58 -5.55
C ALA A 131 -27.43 3.05 -5.51
N LEU A 132 -27.88 2.52 -4.37
CA LEU A 132 -28.28 1.12 -4.26
C LEU A 132 -29.80 1.02 -4.35
N LEU A 133 -30.29 0.15 -5.22
CA LEU A 133 -31.72 0.05 -5.54
C LEU A 133 -32.39 -1.11 -4.81
N ASP A 134 -31.67 -2.23 -4.64
CA ASP A 134 -32.22 -3.45 -4.06
C ASP A 134 -31.14 -4.28 -3.34
N VAL A 135 -31.56 -5.27 -2.56
CA VAL A 135 -30.69 -6.22 -1.86
C VAL A 135 -31.25 -7.64 -1.97
N GLN A 136 -30.37 -8.59 -2.28
CA GLN A 136 -30.69 -10.02 -2.28
C GLN A 136 -29.69 -10.80 -1.43
N GLN A 137 -30.13 -11.95 -0.89
CA GLN A 137 -29.29 -12.80 -0.06
C GLN A 137 -29.52 -14.27 -0.36
N TRP A 138 -28.41 -15.00 -0.51
CA TRP A 138 -28.40 -16.45 -0.56
C TRP A 138 -27.44 -17.00 0.48
N GLY A 139 -28.00 -17.66 1.50
CA GLY A 139 -27.22 -18.16 2.63
C GLY A 139 -26.63 -17.01 3.45
N THR A 140 -25.31 -16.85 3.38
CA THR A 140 -24.56 -15.77 4.05
C THR A 140 -24.11 -14.66 3.10
N SER A 141 -24.16 -14.89 1.78
CA SER A 141 -23.73 -13.92 0.78
C SER A 141 -24.86 -12.95 0.47
N ARG A 142 -24.51 -11.67 0.35
CA ARG A 142 -25.42 -10.60 -0.01
C ARG A 142 -24.89 -9.90 -1.26
N GLU A 143 -25.83 -9.57 -2.13
CA GLU A 143 -25.58 -8.73 -3.30
C GLU A 143 -26.56 -7.56 -3.29
N TYR A 144 -26.12 -6.46 -3.88
CA TYR A 144 -26.90 -5.23 -4.02
C TYR A 144 -27.04 -4.87 -5.49
N LEU A 145 -28.22 -4.41 -5.88
CA LEU A 145 -28.43 -3.88 -7.22
C LEU A 145 -27.89 -2.45 -7.25
N VAL A 146 -26.79 -2.27 -7.98
CA VAL A 146 -26.04 -1.03 -8.07
C VAL A 146 -26.53 -0.20 -9.25
N GLN A 147 -26.86 1.06 -8.99
CA GLN A 147 -26.98 2.08 -10.03
C GLN A 147 -25.65 2.82 -10.14
N TRP A 148 -25.02 2.72 -11.31
CA TRP A 148 -23.71 3.34 -11.56
C TRP A 148 -23.84 4.83 -11.93
N ALA A 149 -22.88 5.64 -11.47
CA ALA A 149 -22.89 7.10 -11.71
C ALA A 149 -22.53 7.50 -13.15
N ASP A 150 -21.84 6.63 -13.88
CA ASP A 150 -21.50 6.80 -15.30
C ASP A 150 -22.68 6.49 -16.24
N GLY A 151 -23.81 6.01 -15.71
CA GLY A 151 -24.97 5.61 -16.49
C GLY A 151 -24.88 4.20 -17.09
N SER A 152 -23.87 3.41 -16.69
CA SER A 152 -23.78 2.00 -17.03
C SER A 152 -24.99 1.21 -16.52
N LYS A 153 -25.25 0.06 -17.15
CA LYS A 153 -26.41 -0.78 -16.82
C LYS A 153 -26.30 -1.28 -15.38
N GLU A 154 -27.40 -1.19 -14.65
CA GLU A 154 -27.52 -1.72 -13.29
C GLU A 154 -27.08 -3.19 -13.22
N SER A 155 -26.25 -3.51 -12.22
CA SER A 155 -25.71 -4.85 -11.98
C SER A 155 -25.81 -5.24 -10.52
N TRP A 156 -25.83 -6.55 -10.25
CA TRP A 156 -25.79 -7.08 -8.89
C TRP A 156 -24.33 -7.24 -8.47
N GLU A 157 -23.91 -6.49 -7.46
CA GLU A 157 -22.55 -6.53 -6.93
C GLU A 157 -22.54 -7.11 -5.52
N PRO A 158 -21.52 -7.90 -5.16
CA PRO A 158 -21.39 -8.46 -3.83
C PRO A 158 -21.14 -7.37 -2.78
N GLU A 159 -21.48 -7.65 -1.52
CA GLU A 159 -21.37 -6.69 -0.42
C GLU A 159 -19.99 -6.06 -0.27
N GLU A 160 -18.91 -6.80 -0.56
CA GLU A 160 -17.54 -6.32 -0.52
C GLU A 160 -17.19 -5.26 -1.58
N HIS A 161 -17.91 -5.21 -2.70
CA HIS A 161 -17.65 -4.23 -3.78
C HIS A 161 -18.50 -2.96 -3.63
N VAL A 162 -19.33 -2.88 -2.59
CA VAL A 162 -20.32 -1.82 -2.43
C VAL A 162 -19.99 -0.97 -1.20
N PRO A 163 -20.07 0.38 -1.30
CA PRO A 163 -19.80 1.25 -0.16
C PRO A 163 -20.73 0.99 1.04
N ALA A 164 -20.15 0.75 2.21
CA ALA A 164 -20.91 0.48 3.44
C ALA A 164 -21.85 1.63 3.84
N GLU A 165 -21.50 2.87 3.48
CA GLU A 165 -22.31 4.07 3.71
C GLU A 165 -23.64 4.00 2.95
N LEU A 166 -23.59 3.67 1.65
CA LEU A 166 -24.79 3.53 0.82
C LEU A 166 -25.66 2.34 1.25
N VAL A 167 -25.05 1.27 1.76
CA VAL A 167 -25.80 0.15 2.35
C VAL A 167 -26.57 0.61 3.59
N ALA A 168 -25.94 1.40 4.45
CA ALA A 168 -26.60 1.96 5.64
C ALA A 168 -27.74 2.91 5.26
N GLU A 169 -27.53 3.77 4.26
CA GLU A 169 -28.57 4.67 3.73
C GLU A 169 -29.75 3.90 3.14
N LEU A 170 -29.50 2.87 2.31
CA LEU A 170 -30.55 2.02 1.77
C LEU A 170 -31.33 1.33 2.90
N GLN A 171 -30.63 0.84 3.93
CA GLN A 171 -31.28 0.21 5.08
C GLN A 171 -32.15 1.18 5.89
N GLN A 172 -31.74 2.44 6.01
CA GLN A 172 -32.51 3.47 6.67
C GLN A 172 -33.72 3.92 5.85
N ALA A 173 -33.55 4.09 4.53
CA ALA A 173 -34.60 4.54 3.62
C ALA A 173 -35.63 3.44 3.32
N GLN A 174 -35.16 2.20 3.19
CA GLN A 174 -35.97 1.05 2.77
C GLN A 174 -35.79 -0.18 3.69
N PRO A 175 -36.15 -0.08 4.98
CA PRO A 175 -36.00 -1.17 5.93
C PRO A 175 -36.78 -2.43 5.55
N GLN A 176 -37.83 -2.29 4.72
CA GLN A 176 -38.62 -3.40 4.20
C GLN A 176 -37.80 -4.36 3.33
N LEU A 177 -36.81 -3.88 2.57
CA LEU A 177 -35.98 -4.73 1.71
C LEU A 177 -35.11 -5.68 2.55
N PHE A 178 -34.75 -5.25 3.76
CA PHE A 178 -33.94 -6.04 4.70
C PHE A 178 -34.76 -7.01 5.55
N LYS A 179 -36.09 -7.03 5.39
CA LYS A 179 -36.98 -7.84 6.22
C LYS A 179 -36.87 -9.31 5.85
N GLY A 180 -36.36 -10.11 6.78
CA GLY A 180 -36.17 -11.55 6.59
C GLY A 180 -34.76 -11.95 6.16
N LEU A 181 -33.88 -10.97 5.88
CA LEU A 181 -32.45 -11.22 5.72
C LEU A 181 -31.85 -11.65 7.06
N LYS A 182 -31.03 -12.69 7.04
CA LYS A 182 -30.28 -13.16 8.20
C LYS A 182 -29.04 -12.31 8.36
N LEU A 183 -28.87 -11.68 9.52
CA LEU A 183 -27.62 -11.01 9.89
C LEU A 183 -26.46 -11.99 9.74
N ALA A 184 -25.43 -11.62 8.97
CA ALA A 184 -24.16 -12.31 8.96
C ALA A 184 -23.65 -12.37 10.41
N GLY A 185 -23.57 -13.58 10.96
CA GLY A 185 -23.50 -13.81 12.40
C GLY A 185 -22.18 -13.36 13.02
N GLY A 186 -22.10 -12.11 13.45
CA GLY A 186 -21.17 -11.68 14.50
C GLY A 186 -21.58 -12.30 15.84
N LYS A 187 -21.11 -13.51 16.14
CA LYS A 187 -21.25 -14.13 17.48
C LYS A 187 -20.47 -13.33 18.52
N LYS A 188 -21.02 -12.21 19.01
CA LYS A 188 -20.66 -11.70 20.35
C LYS A 188 -21.20 -12.69 21.37
N LYS A 189 -20.39 -13.69 21.74
CA LYS A 189 -20.63 -14.57 22.90
C LYS A 189 -20.69 -13.69 24.15
N LYS A 190 -21.90 -13.30 24.55
CA LYS A 190 -22.18 -12.68 25.85
C LYS A 190 -21.99 -13.76 26.92
N LYS A 191 -20.74 -13.97 27.37
CA LYS A 191 -20.45 -14.81 28.55
C LYS A 191 -21.08 -14.14 29.76
N LYS A 192 -22.23 -14.67 30.19
CA LYS A 192 -22.86 -14.36 31.48
C LYS A 192 -22.03 -15.07 32.56
N SER A 193 -21.00 -14.42 33.08
CA SER A 193 -20.20 -14.94 34.19
C SER A 193 -21.02 -14.87 35.49
N LYS A 194 -21.45 -16.05 35.96
CA LYS A 194 -22.03 -16.26 37.28
C LYS A 194 -20.90 -16.21 38.30
N ALA A 195 -20.76 -15.08 39.00
CA ALA A 195 -19.79 -14.91 40.07
C ALA A 195 -20.17 -15.79 41.26
N LYS A 196 -19.39 -16.85 41.50
CA LYS A 196 -19.41 -17.63 42.74
C LYS A 196 -18.32 -17.07 43.64
N LYS A 197 -18.74 -16.37 44.69
CA LYS A 197 -17.91 -15.85 45.78
C LYS A 197 -17.31 -17.04 46.53
N GLN A 198 -16.00 -17.21 46.46
CA GLN A 198 -15.26 -18.09 47.36
C GLN A 198 -14.12 -17.29 47.98
N GLN A 199 -14.20 -17.24 49.29
CA GLN A 199 -13.44 -16.42 50.20
C GLN A 199 -12.26 -17.28 50.65
N GLN A 200 -11.03 -16.82 50.41
CA GLN A 200 -9.86 -17.38 51.06
C GLN A 200 -8.84 -16.28 51.32
N GLN A 201 -8.60 -16.09 52.61
CA GLN A 201 -7.50 -15.37 53.22
C GLN A 201 -6.18 -16.00 52.77
N HIS A 202 -5.13 -15.20 52.58
CA HIS A 202 -3.80 -15.63 52.98
C HIS A 202 -2.87 -14.42 53.20
N ASP A 203 -2.13 -14.54 54.28
CA ASP A 203 -1.17 -13.63 54.89
C ASP A 203 0.11 -13.37 54.07
N VAL A 204 0.77 -12.28 54.47
CA VAL A 204 2.05 -11.74 53.99
C VAL A 204 3.20 -12.25 54.87
N ALA A 205 4.25 -12.82 54.28
CA ALA A 205 5.65 -12.83 54.75
C ALA A 205 6.51 -13.58 53.70
N ALA A 206 7.42 -12.92 52.98
CA ALA A 206 8.83 -12.64 53.31
C ALA A 206 9.76 -13.88 53.26
N GLY A 207 10.82 -13.82 52.44
CA GLY A 207 12.00 -14.69 52.59
C GLY A 207 12.71 -15.13 51.30
N GLU A 208 13.82 -14.46 51.00
CA GLU A 208 15.13 -14.99 50.54
C GLU A 208 15.31 -15.81 49.23
N GLN A 209 16.37 -15.43 48.49
CA GLN A 209 17.02 -16.16 47.37
C GLN A 209 17.97 -17.28 47.92
N PRO A 210 18.91 -17.92 47.17
CA PRO A 210 19.19 -18.01 45.71
C PRO A 210 19.59 -19.44 45.20
N ASN A 211 20.01 -19.49 43.91
CA ASN A 211 20.91 -20.45 43.25
C ASN A 211 20.41 -21.83 42.77
N GLY A 212 20.77 -22.18 41.53
CA GLY A 212 20.79 -23.57 41.06
C GLY A 212 20.68 -23.78 39.55
N SER A 213 21.76 -23.49 38.82
CA SER A 213 22.28 -24.23 37.66
C SER A 213 21.35 -25.21 36.89
N SER A 214 21.02 -24.85 35.66
CA SER A 214 20.44 -25.75 34.64
C SER A 214 21.53 -26.31 33.73
N SER A 215 21.74 -27.63 33.79
CA SER A 215 22.43 -28.41 32.76
C SER A 215 21.62 -29.65 32.44
N SER A 216 21.09 -29.74 31.22
CA SER A 216 20.72 -31.01 30.61
C SER A 216 20.51 -30.84 29.11
N SER A 217 21.48 -31.37 28.39
CA SER A 217 21.34 -31.92 27.06
C SER A 217 20.14 -32.87 26.97
N ASN A 218 19.39 -32.82 25.87
CA ASN A 218 19.00 -34.07 25.21
C ASN A 218 18.71 -33.88 23.72
N SER A 219 19.20 -34.87 23.00
CA SER A 219 19.18 -35.15 21.57
C SER A 219 17.84 -35.71 21.08
N SER A 220 17.77 -35.90 19.75
CA SER A 220 16.91 -36.84 18.99
C SER A 220 15.45 -36.39 18.80
N SER A 221 14.78 -36.58 17.65
CA SER A 221 15.06 -37.35 16.43
C SER A 221 13.93 -37.13 15.41
N SER A 222 14.31 -37.21 14.12
CA SER A 222 13.59 -37.80 12.97
C SER A 222 12.07 -37.65 12.77
N SER A 223 11.69 -37.19 11.59
CA SER A 223 10.82 -37.90 10.59
C SER A 223 10.64 -36.99 9.36
N SER A 224 11.21 -37.27 8.18
CA SER A 224 10.83 -38.22 7.12
C SER A 224 9.45 -37.99 6.49
N ALA A 225 9.44 -37.48 5.23
CA ALA A 225 8.94 -38.18 4.02
C ALA A 225 8.16 -37.29 3.02
N ALA A 226 8.48 -37.52 1.74
CA ALA A 226 7.73 -37.31 0.48
C ALA A 226 7.36 -35.86 0.08
N ASP A 227 7.93 -35.28 -0.99
CA ASP A 227 7.83 -35.65 -2.43
C ASP A 227 6.40 -35.44 -2.96
N HIS A 228 6.16 -34.31 -3.65
CA HIS A 228 5.20 -34.21 -4.75
C HIS A 228 5.47 -32.96 -5.60
N GLN A 229 5.75 -33.22 -6.87
CA GLN A 229 5.83 -32.29 -7.99
C GLN A 229 4.51 -31.49 -8.13
N HIS A 230 4.61 -30.18 -8.38
CA HIS A 230 3.47 -29.39 -8.82
C HIS A 230 3.74 -28.80 -10.20
N GLN A 231 2.90 -29.21 -11.13
CA GLN A 231 2.83 -28.80 -12.52
C GLN A 231 2.20 -27.41 -12.59
N GLY A 232 2.76 -26.54 -13.42
CA GLY A 232 2.19 -25.23 -13.72
C GLY A 232 0.94 -25.33 -14.61
N PRO A 233 -0.03 -24.41 -14.46
CA PRO A 233 -1.15 -24.30 -15.39
C PRO A 233 -0.80 -23.48 -16.65
N PRO A 234 -1.61 -23.62 -17.73
CA PRO A 234 -1.16 -23.47 -19.10
C PRO A 234 -1.32 -22.05 -19.68
N SER A 235 -0.44 -21.79 -20.66
CA SER A 235 -0.52 -20.72 -21.64
C SER A 235 -1.71 -20.88 -22.58
N ASN A 236 -2.52 -19.84 -22.72
CA ASN A 236 -3.43 -19.68 -23.85
C ASN A 236 -2.73 -18.84 -24.93
N GLY A 237 -2.68 -19.39 -26.13
CA GLY A 237 -2.16 -18.73 -27.32
C GLY A 237 -3.26 -18.24 -28.27
N SER A 238 -2.78 -17.66 -29.37
CA SER A 238 -3.48 -17.19 -30.58
C SER A 238 -4.05 -15.76 -30.48
N VAL A 239 -3.86 -14.84 -31.43
CA VAL A 239 -3.72 -14.98 -32.89
C VAL A 239 -2.88 -13.85 -33.49
N THR A 240 -2.16 -14.20 -34.56
CA THR A 240 -1.41 -13.38 -35.51
C THR A 240 -2.24 -12.40 -36.36
N ALA A 241 -1.77 -11.15 -36.50
CA ALA A 241 -1.79 -10.29 -37.70
C ALA A 241 -0.90 -9.07 -37.37
N GLY A 242 0.06 -8.57 -38.14
CA GLY A 242 0.19 -8.53 -39.59
C GLY A 242 0.55 -7.08 -39.97
N LEU A 243 1.85 -6.77 -39.89
CA LEU A 243 2.63 -5.83 -40.73
C LEU A 243 1.95 -4.52 -41.22
N VAL A 244 2.48 -3.34 -40.86
CA VAL A 244 2.94 -2.26 -41.77
C VAL A 244 3.77 -1.22 -40.97
N GLN A 245 5.05 -1.10 -41.31
CA GLN A 245 5.86 0.11 -41.07
C GLN A 245 5.56 1.17 -42.14
N PRO A 246 5.81 2.45 -41.88
CA PRO A 246 6.96 3.09 -42.54
C PRO A 246 7.74 4.00 -41.57
N ALA A 247 9.06 3.85 -41.49
CA ALA A 247 10.07 4.49 -42.34
C ALA A 247 10.52 5.86 -41.78
N ALA A 248 11.77 5.88 -41.34
CA ALA A 248 12.55 7.04 -41.02
C ALA A 248 12.86 7.88 -42.28
N ALA A 249 12.81 9.19 -42.13
CA ALA A 249 13.51 10.20 -42.93
C ALA A 249 13.76 11.37 -41.95
N ASP A 250 14.95 11.53 -41.37
CA ASP A 250 16.13 12.17 -41.98
C ASP A 250 15.81 13.39 -42.84
N LEU A 251 15.98 14.57 -42.25
CA LEU A 251 16.18 15.85 -42.93
C LEU A 251 16.91 16.80 -41.96
N ARG A 252 18.23 16.59 -41.87
CA ARG A 252 19.17 17.71 -41.72
C ARG A 252 19.19 18.51 -43.04
N GLU A 253 19.61 19.77 -42.89
CA GLU A 253 19.85 20.79 -43.92
C GLU A 253 18.62 21.58 -44.37
N ARG A 254 18.49 22.79 -43.79
CA ARG A 254 18.56 24.00 -44.62
C ARG A 254 19.04 25.22 -43.82
N GLU A 255 19.86 25.96 -44.53
CA GLU A 255 20.69 27.08 -44.12
C GLU A 255 19.92 28.30 -43.61
N ALA A 256 20.70 29.13 -42.91
CA ALA A 256 20.52 30.55 -42.71
C ALA A 256 19.97 31.31 -43.93
N VAL A 257 19.16 32.35 -43.67
CA VAL A 257 19.36 33.74 -44.09
C VAL A 257 18.07 34.54 -43.82
N ALA A 258 18.26 35.77 -43.31
CA ALA A 258 17.34 36.92 -43.29
C ALA A 258 16.48 37.19 -42.03
N ALA A 259 17.06 37.93 -41.08
CA ALA A 259 16.56 39.20 -40.55
C ALA A 259 17.65 39.75 -39.59
N GLY A 260 18.28 40.92 -39.74
CA GLY A 260 17.84 42.13 -40.41
C GLY A 260 17.40 43.18 -39.37
N GLN A 261 18.34 43.70 -38.58
CA GLN A 261 18.55 45.12 -38.24
C GLN A 261 19.61 45.28 -37.15
#